data_AF-A0A1F9PJP0-F1
#
_entry.id   AF-A0A1F9PJP0-F1
#
_cell.length_a   1.000
_cell.length_b   1.000
_cell.length_c   1.000
_cell.angle_alpha   90.00
_cell.angle_beta   90.00
_cell.angle_gamma   90.00
#
_symmetry.space_group_name_H-M   'P 1'
#
loop_
_entity.id
_entity.type
_entity.pdbx_description
1 polymer ?
#
loop_
_entity_poly.entity_id
_entity_poly.type
_entity_poly.pdbx_seq_one_letter_code
_entity_poly.pdbx_strand_id
1 'polypeptide(L)'
;MDRQDDEHAFMRKKLRYGVDYRGAAAYGLWQLAYACKETLNDTNYAAARAAMMSVANAEGRPLGMKPNLLLVPPSLEAQAREILQAQFIIGDPATGGARTNVWQGTADLLVVPELA
;
A
#
# COMPACT_ATOMS: atom_id res chain seq x y z
N MET A 1 13.81 -9.71 -31.11
CA MET A 1 13.50 -8.44 -31.84
C MET A 1 14.54 -7.35 -31.55
N ASP A 2 15.64 -7.76 -30.93
CA ASP A 2 16.67 -7.03 -30.18
C ASP A 2 18.01 -7.81 -30.21
N ARG A 3 18.03 -8.97 -30.89
CA ARG A 3 19.24 -9.75 -31.13
C ARG A 3 20.15 -8.98 -32.07
N GLN A 4 21.45 -9.07 -31.85
CA GLN A 4 22.44 -8.37 -32.69
C GLN A 4 22.36 -8.79 -34.17
N ASP A 5 21.85 -10.00 -34.44
CA ASP A 5 21.69 -10.55 -35.79
C ASP A 5 20.31 -10.28 -36.43
N ASP A 6 19.47 -9.44 -35.82
CA ASP A 6 18.15 -9.10 -36.38
C ASP A 6 18.30 -8.19 -37.60
N GLU A 7 17.82 -8.66 -38.76
CA GLU A 7 17.88 -7.95 -40.04
C GLU A 7 17.26 -6.54 -39.95
N HIS A 8 16.22 -6.37 -39.13
CA HIS A 8 15.56 -5.08 -38.94
C HIS A 8 16.43 -4.11 -38.12
N ALA A 9 17.30 -4.62 -37.23
CA ALA A 9 18.27 -3.82 -36.50
C ALA A 9 19.45 -3.40 -37.39
N PHE A 10 19.93 -4.29 -38.28
CA PHE A 10 21.02 -4.00 -39.21
C PHE A 10 20.62 -2.96 -40.28
N MET A 11 19.48 -3.16 -40.95
CA MET A 11 19.05 -2.31 -42.07
C MET A 11 18.56 -0.94 -41.62
N ARG A 12 17.85 -0.86 -40.49
CA ARG A 12 17.16 0.37 -40.06
C ARG A 12 17.78 1.02 -38.82
N LYS A 13 18.79 0.40 -38.20
CA LYS A 13 19.45 0.87 -36.96
C LYS A 13 18.46 1.21 -35.85
N LYS A 14 17.37 0.44 -35.75
CA LYS A 14 16.29 0.64 -34.77
C LYS A 14 16.03 -0.65 -34.04
N LEU A 15 16.26 -0.64 -32.72
CA LEU A 15 15.89 -1.72 -31.81
C LEU A 15 14.46 -1.50 -31.33
N ARG A 16 13.65 -2.56 -31.35
CA ARG A 16 12.27 -2.53 -30.88
C ARG A 16 12.25 -3.01 -29.44
N TYR A 17 12.04 -2.09 -28.51
CA TYR A 17 11.81 -2.39 -27.12
C TYR A 17 10.30 -2.39 -26.84
N GLY A 18 9.80 -3.54 -26.39
CA GLY A 18 8.48 -3.61 -25.77
C GLY A 18 8.52 -2.89 -24.42
N VAL A 19 7.42 -2.25 -24.05
CA VAL A 19 7.21 -1.80 -22.68
C VAL A 19 6.40 -2.92 -22.03
N ASP A 20 7.05 -3.77 -21.24
CA ASP A 20 6.40 -4.93 -20.61
C ASP A 20 5.43 -4.53 -19.50
N TYR A 21 5.53 -3.29 -19.00
CA TYR A 21 4.65 -2.80 -17.94
C TYR A 21 4.42 -1.29 -18.06
N ARG A 22 3.15 -0.88 -18.14
CA ARG A 22 2.70 0.51 -17.93
C ARG A 22 2.11 0.62 -16.54
N GLY A 23 2.97 0.51 -15.53
CA GLY A 23 2.59 0.81 -14.15
C GLY A 23 2.44 2.29 -13.94
N ALA A 24 1.38 2.70 -13.25
CA ALA A 24 1.34 4.01 -12.63
C ALA A 24 2.30 4.01 -11.43
N ALA A 25 3.58 4.31 -11.67
CA ALA A 25 4.48 4.70 -10.58
C ALA A 25 3.95 6.03 -10.05
N ALA A 26 3.26 5.99 -8.91
CA ALA A 26 2.76 7.20 -8.27
C ALA A 26 3.95 8.14 -8.00
N TYR A 27 3.96 9.32 -8.60
CA TYR A 27 4.93 10.36 -8.28
C TYR A 27 4.53 10.97 -6.94
N GLY A 28 5.33 10.73 -5.91
CA GLY A 28 5.07 11.22 -4.57
C GLY A 28 6.34 11.30 -3.75
N LEU A 29 6.32 12.17 -2.75
CA LEU A 29 7.36 12.19 -1.72
C LEU A 29 7.32 10.86 -0.96
N TRP A 30 8.47 10.24 -0.74
CA TRP A 30 8.56 8.95 -0.04
C TRP A 30 7.98 9.01 1.38
N GLN A 31 7.99 10.19 2.01
CA GLN A 31 7.37 10.42 3.32
C GLN A 31 5.85 10.20 3.32
N LEU A 32 5.18 10.20 2.16
CA LEU A 32 3.74 10.00 2.04
C LEU A 32 3.32 8.53 2.04
N ALA A 33 4.27 7.61 2.00
CA ALA A 33 4.02 6.17 2.01
C ALA A 33 4.72 5.50 3.19
N TYR A 34 4.05 4.53 3.81
CA TYR A 34 4.59 3.69 4.86
C TYR A 34 4.35 2.24 4.49
N ALA A 35 5.43 1.51 4.27
CA ALA A 35 5.37 0.07 4.02
C ALA A 35 5.54 -0.68 5.34
N CYS A 36 4.49 -1.38 5.77
CA CYS A 36 4.54 -2.28 6.91
C CYS A 36 4.79 -3.72 6.44
N LYS A 37 5.75 -4.41 7.06
CA LYS A 37 6.02 -5.84 6.82
C LYS A 37 5.46 -6.75 7.92
N GLU A 38 4.89 -6.16 8.97
CA GLU A 38 4.33 -6.89 10.09
C GLU A 38 2.92 -7.40 9.77
N THR A 39 2.42 -8.30 10.61
CA THR A 39 1.06 -8.82 10.50
C THR A 39 0.03 -7.68 10.51
N LEU A 40 -0.93 -7.74 9.58
CA LEU A 40 -2.02 -6.79 9.52
C LEU A 40 -3.00 -7.03 10.67
N ASN A 41 -2.90 -6.21 11.71
CA ASN A 41 -3.79 -6.17 12.86
C ASN A 41 -4.09 -4.72 13.26
N ASP A 42 -5.03 -4.53 14.18
CA ASP A 42 -5.46 -3.22 14.67
C ASP A 42 -4.34 -2.40 15.32
N THR A 43 -3.46 -3.06 16.07
CA THR A 43 -2.36 -2.44 16.83
C THR A 43 -1.31 -1.89 15.86
N ASN A 44 -0.93 -2.68 14.87
CA ASN A 44 0.04 -2.34 13.85
C ASN A 44 -0.52 -1.30 12.88
N TYR A 45 -1.81 -1.34 12.58
CA TYR A 45 -2.48 -0.30 11.80
C TYR A 45 -2.44 1.06 12.53
N ALA A 46 -2.73 1.07 13.84
CA ALA A 46 -2.65 2.28 14.66
C ALA A 46 -1.22 2.85 14.71
N ALA A 47 -0.23 1.97 14.91
CA ALA A 47 1.19 2.34 14.97
C ALA A 47 1.67 2.92 13.62
N ALA A 48 1.33 2.27 12.50
CA ALA A 48 1.66 2.76 11.16
C ALA A 48 1.05 4.14 10.91
N ARG A 49 -0.22 4.35 11.29
CA ARG A 49 -0.90 5.64 11.13
C ARG A 49 -0.26 6.74 11.99
N ALA A 50 0.14 6.41 13.21
CA ALA A 50 0.83 7.34 14.10
C ALA A 50 2.24 7.70 13.59
N ALA A 51 2.99 6.71 13.09
CA ALA A 51 4.31 6.90 12.50
C ALA A 51 4.25 7.78 11.25
N MET A 52 3.20 7.61 10.45
CA MET A 52 2.86 8.54 9.38
C MET A 52 2.60 9.95 9.96
N MET A 53 1.61 10.13 10.82
CA MET A 53 1.27 11.48 11.31
C MET A 53 2.39 12.20 12.09
N SER A 54 3.40 11.47 12.59
CA SER A 54 4.54 12.04 13.32
C SER A 54 5.68 12.57 12.44
N VAL A 55 5.66 12.35 11.12
CA VAL A 55 6.75 12.86 10.26
C VAL A 55 6.73 14.39 10.23
N ALA A 56 7.86 14.97 10.62
CA ALA A 56 8.10 16.41 10.65
C ALA A 56 9.09 16.83 9.56
N ASN A 57 9.06 18.12 9.20
CA ASN A 57 10.10 18.74 8.37
C ASN A 57 11.42 18.91 9.16
N ALA A 58 12.48 19.39 8.50
CA ALA A 58 13.78 19.63 9.13
C ALA A 58 13.74 20.63 10.32
N GLU A 59 12.67 21.43 10.42
CA GLU A 59 12.45 22.43 11.47
C GLU A 59 11.52 21.90 12.60
N GLY A 60 11.14 20.61 12.56
CA GLY A 60 10.30 19.99 13.58
C GLY A 60 8.79 20.29 13.44
N ARG A 61 8.36 20.94 12.37
CA ARG A 61 6.94 21.19 12.08
C ARG A 61 6.30 19.95 11.46
N PRO A 62 5.15 19.48 11.97
CA PRO A 62 4.46 18.33 11.40
C PRO A 62 4.00 18.64 9.97
N LEU A 63 4.18 17.67 9.07
CA LEU A 63 3.79 17.80 7.66
C LEU A 63 2.28 17.73 7.43
N GLY A 64 1.49 17.43 8.47
CA GLY A 64 0.03 17.37 8.39
C GLY A 64 -0.48 16.23 7.51
N MET A 65 0.31 15.16 7.35
CA MET A 65 -0.10 14.04 6.52
C MET A 65 -1.28 13.28 7.13
N LYS A 66 -2.26 12.94 6.28
CA LYS A 66 -3.44 12.19 6.68
C LYS A 66 -3.49 10.88 5.88
N PRO A 67 -3.18 9.73 6.50
CA PRO A 67 -3.28 8.43 5.83
C PRO A 67 -4.73 8.17 5.46
N ASN A 68 -5.00 8.07 4.16
CA ASN A 68 -6.33 7.92 3.58
C ASN A 68 -6.46 6.68 2.68
N LEU A 69 -5.37 5.98 2.35
CA LEU A 69 -5.38 4.82 1.47
C LEU A 69 -4.60 3.68 2.12
N LEU A 70 -5.23 2.50 2.22
CA LEU A 70 -4.59 1.25 2.61
C LEU A 70 -4.47 0.33 1.39
N LEU A 71 -3.23 0.04 1.01
CA LEU A 71 -2.89 -0.87 -0.09
C LEU A 71 -2.63 -2.26 0.48
N VAL A 72 -3.30 -3.29 -0.04
CA VAL A 72 -3.07 -4.68 0.38
C VAL A 72 -3.03 -5.66 -0.79
N PRO A 73 -2.27 -6.77 -0.67
CA PRO A 73 -2.39 -7.90 -1.58
C PRO A 73 -3.74 -8.63 -1.37
N PRO A 74 -4.18 -9.45 -2.35
CA PRO A 74 -5.43 -10.21 -2.24
C PRO A 74 -5.48 -11.15 -1.03
N SER A 75 -4.33 -11.67 -0.59
CA SER A 75 -4.23 -12.57 0.56
C SER A 75 -4.63 -11.93 1.90
N LEU A 76 -4.50 -10.60 2.02
CA LEU A 76 -4.82 -9.85 3.23
C LEU A 76 -6.13 -9.06 3.13
N GLU A 77 -6.88 -9.21 2.03
CA GLU A 77 -8.14 -8.47 1.80
C GLU A 77 -9.14 -8.67 2.95
N ALA A 78 -9.30 -9.91 3.44
CA ALA A 78 -10.24 -10.22 4.50
C ALA A 78 -9.92 -9.45 5.80
N GLN A 79 -8.65 -9.45 6.21
CA GLN A 79 -8.18 -8.73 7.39
C GLN A 79 -8.32 -7.21 7.21
N ALA A 80 -8.02 -6.71 6.01
CA ALA A 80 -8.14 -5.28 5.71
C ALA A 80 -9.60 -4.79 5.73
N ARG A 81 -10.54 -5.59 5.22
CA ARG A 81 -11.98 -5.30 5.31
C ARG A 81 -12.48 -5.37 6.75
N GLU A 82 -11.98 -6.30 7.55
CA GLU A 82 -12.31 -6.36 8.98
C GLU A 82 -11.90 -5.07 9.70
N ILE A 83 -10.68 -4.58 9.47
CA ILE A 83 -10.17 -3.36 10.11
C ILE A 83 -10.88 -2.10 9.60
N LEU A 84 -11.16 -1.98 8.30
CA LEU A 84 -11.65 -0.72 7.73
C LEU A 84 -13.17 -0.64 7.56
N GLN A 85 -13.86 -1.77 7.40
CA GLN A 85 -15.28 -1.79 7.03
C GLN A 85 -16.18 -2.45 8.08
N ALA A 86 -15.67 -3.39 8.88
CA ALA A 86 -16.49 -4.04 9.90
C ALA A 86 -16.94 -3.05 10.98
N GLN A 87 -18.18 -3.16 11.43
CA GLN A 87 -18.72 -2.36 12.54
C GLN A 87 -18.21 -2.84 13.90
N PHE A 88 -18.02 -4.16 14.01
CA PHE A 88 -17.51 -4.82 15.20
C PHE A 88 -16.32 -5.67 14.80
N ILE A 89 -15.24 -5.57 15.58
CA ILE A 89 -14.09 -6.46 15.48
C ILE A 89 -14.23 -7.47 16.61
N ILE A 90 -13.98 -8.75 16.32
CA ILE A 90 -13.87 -9.76 17.37
C ILE A 90 -12.63 -9.40 18.19
N GLY A 91 -12.82 -9.11 19.48
CA GLY A 91 -11.73 -8.83 20.40
C GLY A 91 -10.83 -10.06 20.62
N ASP A 92 -9.93 -9.96 21.60
CA ASP A 92 -8.97 -11.02 21.93
C ASP A 92 -9.61 -12.43 21.86
N PRO A 93 -9.06 -13.36 21.05
CA PRO A 93 -9.60 -14.71 20.90
C PRO A 93 -9.67 -15.47 22.24
N ALA A 94 -8.96 -15.03 23.28
CA ALA A 94 -8.99 -15.61 24.61
C ALA A 94 -10.13 -15.08 25.52
N THR A 95 -10.65 -13.87 25.28
CA THR A 95 -11.59 -13.20 26.20
C THR A 95 -12.99 -13.02 25.62
N GLY A 96 -13.17 -13.20 24.31
CA GLY A 96 -14.50 -13.31 23.69
C GLY A 96 -15.40 -12.11 23.96
N GLY A 97 -15.11 -10.98 23.32
CA GLY A 97 -15.97 -9.78 23.36
C GLY A 97 -15.94 -9.05 22.03
N ALA A 98 -17.11 -8.68 21.51
CA ALA A 98 -17.21 -7.80 20.35
C ALA A 98 -16.84 -6.38 20.79
N ARG A 99 -15.85 -5.77 20.14
CA ARG A 99 -15.50 -4.36 20.37
C ARG A 99 -15.92 -3.52 19.16
N THR A 100 -16.38 -2.30 19.42
CA THR A 100 -16.67 -1.33 18.38
C THR A 100 -15.39 -1.02 17.61
N ASN A 101 -15.46 -1.05 16.29
CA ASN A 101 -14.32 -0.72 15.45
C ASN A 101 -14.04 0.79 15.45
N VAL A 102 -12.91 1.19 16.02
CA VAL A 102 -12.47 2.61 16.04
C VAL A 102 -11.86 3.05 14.70
N TRP A 103 -11.43 2.10 13.87
CA TRP A 103 -10.74 2.34 12.60
C TRP A 103 -11.65 2.31 11.38
N GLN A 104 -12.96 2.11 11.58
CA GLN A 104 -13.93 2.06 10.51
C GLN A 104 -13.94 3.37 9.71
N GLY A 105 -13.84 3.27 8.38
CA GLY A 105 -13.87 4.43 7.48
C GLY A 105 -12.67 5.38 7.58
N THR A 106 -11.57 4.94 8.20
CA THR A 106 -10.39 5.78 8.36
C THR A 106 -9.51 5.90 7.11
N ALA A 107 -9.60 4.93 6.21
CA ALA A 107 -8.90 4.88 4.93
C ALA A 107 -9.71 4.06 3.91
N ASP A 108 -9.51 4.35 2.62
CA ASP A 108 -10.04 3.57 1.52
C ASP A 108 -9.18 2.32 1.30
N LEU A 109 -9.84 1.18 1.08
CA LEU A 109 -9.17 -0.08 0.82
C LEU A 109 -8.92 -0.24 -0.69
N LEU A 110 -7.65 -0.39 -1.08
CA LEU A 110 -7.27 -0.74 -2.45
C LEU A 110 -6.57 -2.09 -2.45
N VAL A 111 -7.25 -3.09 -3.02
CA VAL A 111 -6.68 -4.41 -3.26
C VAL A 111 -5.98 -4.39 -4.61
N VAL A 112 -4.68 -4.72 -4.62
CA VAL A 112 -3.89 -4.76 -5.86
C VAL A 112 -3.50 -6.20 -6.15
N PRO A 113 -4.06 -6.82 -7.22
CA PRO A 113 -3.77 -8.21 -7.59
C PRO A 113 -2.29 -8.47 -7.94
N GLU A 114 -1.57 -7.44 -8.40
CA GLU A 114 -0.17 -7.54 -8.80
C GLU A 114 0.82 -7.63 -7.63
N LEU A 115 0.33 -7.50 -6.39
CA LEU A 115 1.12 -7.66 -5.15
C LEU A 115 1.02 -9.08 -4.54
N ALA A 116 0.41 -10.03 -5.26
CA ALA A 116 0.30 -11.44 -4.87
C ALA A 116 1.62 -12.22 -5.03
#